data_AF-A0A1M5ENX8-F1
#
_entry.id   AF-A0A1M5ENX8-F1
#
_cell.length_a   1.000
_cell.length_b   1.000
_cell.length_c   1.000
_cell.angle_alpha   90.00
_cell.angle_beta   90.00
_cell.angle_gamma   90.00
#
_symmetry.space_group_name_H-M   'P 1'
#
loop_
_entity.id
_entity.type
_entity.pdbx_description
1 polymer ?
#
loop_
_entity_poly.entity_id
_entity_poly.type
_entity_poly.pdbx_seq_one_letter_code
_entity_poly.pdbx_strand_id
1 'polypeptide(L)'
;MNGTSQYLSVMSAKQDFSNRLREAMQRQGYKASATLLEHEFNLRCRDEMTPISTQAAWNWLNGKAIPTHERMMVLANWLNVEPSTLRFGSDAQRSPDGATDRLGIGQIDYLDRQFMETYLALPAVERRLMQEIVRRFSLAQP
;
A
#
# COMPACT_ATOMS: atom_id res chain seq x y z
N MET A 1 -4.57 -1.14 -27.70
CA MET A 1 -3.28 -1.75 -27.29
C MET A 1 -2.90 -1.15 -25.93
N ASN A 2 -3.55 -1.56 -24.84
CA ASN A 2 -3.44 -0.88 -23.53
C ASN A 2 -2.70 -1.70 -22.45
N GLY A 3 -2.32 -2.95 -22.75
CA GLY A 3 -1.73 -3.86 -21.76
C GLY A 3 -0.29 -3.54 -21.36
N THR A 4 0.50 -2.93 -22.26
CA THR A 4 1.93 -2.72 -22.06
C THR A 4 2.24 -1.55 -21.11
N SER A 5 1.41 -0.51 -21.11
CA SER A 5 1.60 0.69 -20.27
C SER A 5 1.24 0.43 -18.80
N GLN A 6 0.18 -0.34 -18.57
CA GLN A 6 -0.23 -0.72 -17.21
C GLN A 6 0.76 -1.70 -16.55
N TYR A 7 1.41 -2.56 -17.34
CA TYR A 7 2.42 -3.51 -16.84
C TYR A 7 3.73 -2.83 -16.40
N LEU A 8 4.19 -1.83 -17.16
CA LEU A 8 5.38 -1.04 -16.81
C LEU A 8 5.17 -0.27 -15.48
N SER A 9 3.97 0.30 -15.29
CA SER A 9 3.61 1.02 -14.06
C SER A 9 3.53 0.10 -12.83
N VAL A 10 3.00 -1.12 -12.97
CA VAL A 10 2.87 -2.07 -11.85
C VAL A 10 4.23 -2.69 -11.48
N MET A 11 5.11 -2.92 -12.46
CA MET A 11 6.49 -3.35 -12.19
C MET A 11 7.27 -2.28 -11.42
N SER A 12 7.10 -1.00 -11.78
CA SER A 12 7.67 0.13 -11.02
C SER A 12 7.19 0.12 -9.58
N ALA A 13 5.88 0.05 -9.34
CA ALA A 13 5.31 0.14 -8.00
C ALA A 13 5.86 -0.92 -7.02
N LYS A 14 6.08 -2.15 -7.49
CA LYS A 14 6.68 -3.22 -6.65
C LYS A 14 8.15 -2.95 -6.34
N GLN A 15 8.91 -2.42 -7.29
CA GLN A 15 10.31 -2.03 -7.08
C GLN A 15 10.42 -0.81 -6.17
N ASP A 16 9.54 0.17 -6.32
CA ASP A 16 9.50 1.37 -5.50
C ASP A 16 9.18 1.04 -4.03
N PHE A 17 8.19 0.18 -3.79
CA PHE A 17 7.91 -0.38 -2.47
C PHE A 17 9.15 -1.08 -1.88
N SER A 18 9.77 -1.95 -2.67
CA SER A 18 10.95 -2.71 -2.28
C SER A 18 12.12 -1.80 -1.87
N ASN A 19 12.37 -0.73 -2.63
CA ASN A 19 13.40 0.26 -2.30
C ASN A 19 13.10 0.97 -0.98
N ARG A 20 11.86 1.46 -0.80
CA ARG A 20 11.44 2.13 0.44
C ARG A 20 11.51 1.22 1.65
N LEU A 21 11.15 -0.05 1.49
CA LEU A 21 11.27 -1.05 2.56
C LEU A 21 12.72 -1.26 2.97
N ARG A 22 13.63 -1.42 2.01
CA ARG A 22 15.08 -1.52 2.31
C ARG A 22 15.61 -0.28 3.00
N GLU A 23 15.23 0.91 2.53
CA GLU A 23 15.62 2.16 3.16
C GLU A 23 15.07 2.30 4.59
N ALA A 24 13.80 1.95 4.81
CA ALA A 24 13.18 2.01 6.13
C ALA A 24 13.88 1.06 7.11
N MET A 25 14.25 -0.16 6.68
CA MET A 25 15.08 -1.05 7.48
C MET A 25 16.44 -0.43 7.83
N GLN A 26 17.13 0.16 6.84
CA GLN A 26 18.43 0.78 7.06
C GLN A 26 18.36 2.00 8.00
N ARG A 27 17.29 2.82 7.89
CA ARG A 27 17.04 3.96 8.79
C ARG A 27 16.88 3.53 10.24
N GLN A 28 16.31 2.34 10.48
CA GLN A 28 16.19 1.73 11.81
C GLN A 28 17.45 0.97 12.25
N GLY A 29 18.54 1.01 11.46
CA GLY A 29 19.80 0.32 11.75
C GLY A 29 19.80 -1.17 11.41
N TYR A 30 18.77 -1.67 10.73
CA TYR A 30 18.69 -3.07 10.32
C TYR A 30 19.32 -3.31 8.94
N LYS A 31 19.99 -4.45 8.79
CA LYS A 31 20.40 -4.95 7.47
C LYS A 31 19.16 -5.40 6.70
N ALA A 32 19.03 -4.95 5.45
CA ALA A 32 17.98 -5.42 4.54
C ALA A 32 18.18 -6.89 4.11
N SER A 33 17.87 -7.82 5.02
CA SER A 33 18.01 -9.27 4.87
C SER A 33 16.66 -9.95 4.99
N ALA A 34 16.38 -10.93 4.12
CA ALA A 34 15.12 -11.66 4.13
C ALA A 34 14.91 -12.44 5.43
N THR A 35 15.96 -13.06 5.97
CA THR A 35 15.91 -13.79 7.25
C THR A 35 15.62 -12.86 8.42
N LEU A 36 16.25 -11.68 8.46
CA LEU A 36 16.01 -10.70 9.52
C LEU A 36 14.60 -10.13 9.43
N LEU A 37 14.14 -9.78 8.23
CA LEU A 37 12.79 -9.27 8.02
C LEU A 37 11.75 -10.30 8.45
N GLU A 38 11.91 -11.56 8.05
CA GLU A 38 11.00 -12.63 8.42
C GLU A 38 10.93 -12.84 9.93
N HIS A 39 12.09 -12.94 10.58
CA HIS A 39 12.17 -13.08 12.04
C HIS A 39 11.48 -11.92 12.77
N GLU A 40 11.86 -10.67 12.46
CA GLU A 40 11.32 -9.48 13.11
C GLU A 40 9.83 -9.27 12.82
N PHE A 41 9.37 -9.64 11.63
CA PHE A 41 7.96 -9.64 11.29
C PHE A 41 7.19 -10.67 12.11
N ASN A 42 7.65 -11.92 12.13
CA ASN A 42 6.96 -13.02 12.81
C ASN A 42 6.90 -12.80 14.32
N LEU A 43 7.90 -12.15 14.92
CA LEU A 43 7.87 -11.74 16.34
C LEU A 43 6.80 -10.70 16.67
N ARG A 44 6.38 -9.88 15.71
CA ARG A 44 5.41 -8.78 15.91
C ARG A 44 4.04 -9.07 15.30
N CYS A 45 3.94 -10.16 14.57
CA CYS A 45 2.72 -10.64 13.98
C CYS A 45 1.76 -11.08 15.10
N ARG A 46 0.46 -10.78 14.95
CA ARG A 46 -0.55 -11.22 15.92
C ARG A 46 -0.75 -12.73 15.82
N ASP A 47 -1.18 -13.36 16.90
CA ASP A 47 -1.39 -14.82 16.96
C ASP A 47 -2.42 -15.31 15.94
N GLU A 48 -3.40 -14.48 15.54
CA GLU A 48 -4.40 -14.83 14.53
C GLU A 48 -3.86 -14.72 13.09
N MET A 49 -2.74 -14.03 12.88
CA MET A 49 -2.15 -13.84 11.57
C MET A 49 -1.09 -14.92 11.30
N THR A 50 -1.18 -15.54 10.12
CA THR A 50 -0.19 -16.54 9.69
C THR A 50 1.21 -15.92 9.52
N PRO A 51 2.23 -16.50 10.17
CA PRO A 51 3.62 -16.06 10.00
C PRO A 51 4.06 -16.18 8.55
N ILE A 52 5.03 -15.36 8.16
CA ILE A 52 5.57 -15.36 6.81
C ILE A 52 6.78 -16.28 6.72
N SER A 53 7.02 -16.81 5.51
CA SER A 53 8.26 -17.52 5.20
C SER A 53 9.37 -16.56 4.77
N THR A 54 10.62 -17.00 4.89
CA THR A 54 11.78 -16.22 4.40
C THR A 54 11.67 -15.92 2.89
N GLN A 55 11.03 -16.80 2.11
CA GLN A 55 10.77 -16.57 0.68
C GLN A 55 9.80 -15.39 0.45
N ALA A 56 8.77 -15.26 1.30
CA ALA A 56 7.85 -14.12 1.23
C ALA A 56 8.58 -12.80 1.54
N ALA A 57 9.41 -12.81 2.59
CA ALA A 57 10.27 -11.67 2.93
C ALA A 57 11.24 -11.31 1.77
N TRP A 58 11.87 -12.30 1.14
CA TRP A 58 12.72 -12.08 -0.03
C TRP A 58 11.95 -11.48 -1.21
N ASN A 59 10.73 -11.95 -1.46
CA ASN A 59 9.89 -11.42 -2.54
C ASN A 59 9.53 -9.94 -2.30
N TRP A 60 9.28 -9.53 -1.05
CA TRP A 60 9.02 -8.13 -0.70
C TRP A 60 10.28 -7.28 -0.86
N LEU A 61 11.40 -7.77 -0.32
CA LEU A 61 12.66 -7.07 -0.44
C LEU A 61 13.10 -6.91 -1.87
N ASN A 62 12.77 -7.81 -2.80
CA ASN A 62 13.21 -7.75 -4.21
C ASN A 62 12.12 -7.29 -5.20
N GLY A 63 11.01 -6.74 -4.69
CA GLY A 63 9.94 -6.17 -5.52
C GLY A 63 9.26 -7.19 -6.42
N LYS A 64 9.18 -8.45 -5.98
CA LYS A 64 8.43 -9.53 -6.65
C LYS A 64 6.96 -9.56 -6.20
N ALA A 65 6.71 -9.16 -4.95
CA ALA A 65 5.38 -9.06 -4.36
C ALA A 65 5.27 -7.85 -3.44
N ILE A 66 4.05 -7.38 -3.21
CA ILE A 66 3.71 -6.41 -2.18
C ILE A 66 2.91 -7.17 -1.10
N PRO A 67 3.16 -6.94 0.20
CA PRO A 67 2.37 -7.53 1.28
C PRO A 67 0.90 -7.12 1.20
N THR A 68 0.03 -7.90 1.86
CA THR A 68 -1.36 -7.47 2.11
C THR A 68 -1.38 -6.28 3.07
N HIS A 69 -2.52 -5.59 3.15
CA HIS A 69 -2.70 -4.42 4.00
C HIS A 69 -2.30 -4.67 5.46
N GLU A 70 -2.85 -5.73 6.08
CA GLU A 70 -2.54 -6.12 7.46
C GLU A 70 -1.03 -6.32 7.68
N ARG A 71 -0.35 -6.99 6.74
CA ARG A 71 1.10 -7.24 6.83
C ARG A 71 1.89 -5.94 6.64
N MET A 72 1.40 -5.04 5.80
CA MET A 72 1.98 -3.72 5.63
C MET A 72 1.89 -2.88 6.90
N MET A 73 0.77 -2.94 7.63
CA MET A 73 0.64 -2.26 8.92
C MET A 73 1.65 -2.78 9.95
N VAL A 74 1.87 -4.10 10.02
CA VAL A 74 2.89 -4.69 10.90
C VAL A 74 4.30 -4.18 10.54
N LEU A 75 4.65 -4.17 9.25
CA LEU A 75 5.94 -3.64 8.78
C LEU A 75 6.10 -2.15 9.09
N ALA A 76 5.06 -1.36 8.83
CA ALA A 76 5.04 0.09 9.07
C ALA A 76 5.22 0.41 10.56
N ASN A 77 4.50 -0.30 11.42
CA ASN A 77 4.62 -0.18 12.87
C ASN A 77 6.02 -0.57 13.36
N TRP A 78 6.57 -1.68 12.87
CA TRP A 78 7.92 -2.10 13.22
C TRP A 78 8.98 -1.07 12.80
N LEU A 79 8.87 -0.55 11.57
CA LEU A 79 9.87 0.34 10.99
C LEU A 79 9.63 1.82 11.34
N ASN A 80 8.62 2.12 12.17
CA ASN A 80 8.18 3.46 12.54
C ASN A 80 8.03 4.40 11.33
N VAL A 81 7.35 3.90 10.30
CA VAL A 81 6.99 4.66 9.09
C VAL A 81 5.50 4.55 8.85
N GLU A 82 4.92 5.55 8.18
CA GLU A 82 3.50 5.53 7.87
C GLU A 82 3.22 4.51 6.73
N PRO A 83 2.15 3.68 6.81
CA PRO A 83 1.87 2.62 5.83
C PRO A 83 1.76 3.12 4.39
N SER A 84 1.10 4.26 4.16
CA SER A 84 0.94 4.86 2.84
C SER A 84 2.29 5.38 2.31
N THR A 85 3.17 5.87 3.17
CA THR A 85 4.54 6.27 2.82
C THR A 85 5.39 5.07 2.39
N LEU A 86 5.28 3.95 3.12
CA LEU A 86 5.99 2.72 2.75
C LEU A 86 5.49 2.19 1.39
N ARG A 87 4.19 2.33 1.11
CA ARG A 87 3.57 1.83 -0.12
C ARG A 87 3.70 2.76 -1.32
N PHE A 88 3.59 4.06 -1.13
CA PHE A 88 3.45 5.08 -2.18
C PHE A 88 4.57 6.12 -2.21
N GLY A 89 5.35 6.23 -1.14
CA GLY A 89 6.40 7.23 -1.01
C GLY A 89 5.88 8.53 -0.40
N SER A 90 6.80 9.39 0.05
CA SER A 90 6.49 10.63 0.78
C SER A 90 5.96 11.77 -0.11
N ASP A 91 6.18 11.73 -1.42
CA ASP A 91 5.57 12.71 -2.35
C ASP A 91 4.05 12.60 -2.44
N ALA A 92 3.48 11.47 -1.97
CA ALA A 92 2.05 11.26 -1.77
C ALA A 92 1.45 12.05 -0.60
N GLN A 93 2.28 12.58 0.32
CA GLN A 93 1.84 13.28 1.54
C GLN A 93 1.89 14.82 1.41
N ARG A 94 2.26 15.38 0.25
CA ARG A 94 2.08 16.83 0.01
C ARG A 94 0.62 17.17 -0.36
N SER A 95 -0.32 16.71 0.45
CA SER A 95 -1.63 17.33 0.58
C SER A 95 -1.71 17.87 2.01
N PRO A 96 -1.85 19.20 2.20
CA PRO A 96 -1.78 19.81 3.51
C PRO A 96 -3.12 19.63 4.20
N ASP A 97 -3.32 18.51 4.88
CA ASP A 97 -4.32 18.43 5.95
C ASP A 97 -4.04 17.23 6.85
N GLY A 98 -3.51 17.49 8.04
CA GLY A 98 -3.33 16.53 9.13
C GLY A 98 -4.66 16.07 9.76
N ALA A 99 -5.71 15.89 8.96
CA ALA A 99 -7.04 15.49 9.40
C ALA A 99 -7.31 13.98 9.15
N THR A 100 -6.54 13.32 8.29
CA THR A 100 -6.78 11.91 7.90
C THR A 100 -6.36 10.91 8.98
N ASP A 101 -5.54 11.33 9.95
CA ASP A 101 -5.03 10.49 11.05
C ASP A 101 -6.13 10.08 12.06
N ARG A 102 -7.31 10.73 12.05
CA ARG A 102 -8.36 10.51 13.06
C ARG A 102 -9.49 9.57 12.65
N LEU A 103 -9.56 9.14 11.39
CA LEU A 103 -10.70 8.35 10.89
C LEU A 103 -10.39 6.88 10.63
N GLY A 104 -9.17 6.39 10.88
CA GLY A 104 -8.84 4.98 10.65
C GLY A 104 -9.01 4.52 9.19
N ILE A 105 -9.09 5.46 8.25
CA ILE A 105 -9.22 5.18 6.82
C ILE A 105 -7.80 5.02 6.24
N GLY A 106 -7.10 3.98 6.70
CA GLY A 106 -5.94 3.43 5.99
C GLY A 106 -6.33 2.57 4.80
N GLN A 107 -7.64 2.45 4.53
CA GLN A 107 -8.23 1.48 3.59
C GLN A 107 -8.20 1.92 2.12
N ILE A 108 -7.87 3.19 1.83
CA ILE A 108 -7.92 3.71 0.45
C ILE A 108 -6.62 3.34 -0.27
N ASP A 109 -6.70 2.18 -0.93
CA ASP A 109 -5.66 1.45 -1.63
C ASP A 109 -5.12 2.24 -2.85
N TYR A 110 -4.01 1.83 -3.46
CA TYR A 110 -3.50 2.44 -4.72
C TYR A 110 -4.59 2.53 -5.78
N LEU A 111 -5.44 1.50 -5.79
CA LEU A 111 -6.57 1.38 -6.69
C LEU A 111 -7.59 2.49 -6.45
N ASP A 112 -7.86 2.84 -5.20
CA ASP A 112 -8.78 3.91 -4.85
C ASP A 112 -8.17 5.29 -5.15
N ARG A 113 -6.85 5.45 -5.01
CA ARG A 113 -6.17 6.68 -5.47
C ARG A 113 -6.25 6.81 -6.99
N GLN A 114 -5.89 5.77 -7.74
CA GLN A 114 -5.94 5.79 -9.20
C GLN A 114 -7.39 5.97 -9.69
N PHE A 115 -8.35 5.36 -9.00
CA PHE A 115 -9.77 5.54 -9.24
C PHE A 115 -10.19 6.98 -8.95
N MET A 116 -9.78 7.57 -7.82
CA MET A 116 -10.07 8.95 -7.46
C MET A 116 -9.45 9.95 -8.44
N GLU A 117 -8.19 9.77 -8.83
CA GLU A 117 -7.52 10.61 -9.82
C GLU A 117 -8.23 10.54 -11.17
N THR A 118 -8.56 9.32 -11.63
CA THR A 118 -9.32 9.12 -12.86
C THR A 118 -10.71 9.74 -12.75
N TYR A 119 -11.40 9.52 -11.63
CA TYR A 119 -12.73 10.03 -11.36
C TYR A 119 -12.78 11.56 -11.34
N LEU A 120 -11.80 12.22 -10.72
CA LEU A 120 -11.72 13.68 -10.69
C LEU A 120 -11.41 14.28 -12.07
N ALA A 121 -10.68 13.54 -12.91
CA ALA A 121 -10.41 13.94 -14.30
C ALA A 121 -11.61 13.74 -15.24
N LEU A 122 -12.65 13.00 -14.82
CA LEU A 122 -13.83 12.77 -15.67
C LEU A 122 -14.68 14.05 -15.85
N PRO A 123 -15.20 14.30 -17.06
CA PRO A 123 -16.33 15.19 -17.32
C PRO A 123 -17.48 15.03 -16.33
N ALA A 124 -18.19 16.13 -16.06
CA ALA A 124 -19.26 16.18 -15.06
C ALA A 124 -20.38 15.14 -15.31
N VAL A 125 -20.63 14.79 -16.57
CA VAL A 125 -21.64 13.80 -16.96
C VAL A 125 -21.23 12.38 -16.54
N GLU A 126 -19.96 12.03 -16.74
CA GLU A 126 -19.42 10.69 -16.44
C GLU A 126 -19.21 10.49 -14.94
N ARG A 127 -18.82 11.55 -14.22
CA ARG A 127 -18.78 11.53 -12.74
C ARG A 127 -20.15 11.23 -12.14
N ARG A 128 -21.22 11.83 -12.66
CA ARG A 128 -22.59 11.56 -12.17
C ARG A 128 -22.99 10.10 -12.33
N LEU A 129 -22.60 9.46 -13.43
CA LEU A 129 -22.87 8.04 -13.64
C LEU A 129 -22.13 7.18 -12.61
N MET A 130 -20.85 7.47 -12.37
CA MET A 130 -20.06 6.77 -11.34
C MET A 130 -20.63 6.97 -9.94
N GLN A 131 -21.06 8.19 -9.60
CA GLN A 131 -21.72 8.49 -8.32
C GLN A 131 -23.01 7.68 -8.15
N GLU A 132 -23.81 7.55 -9.21
CA GLU A 132 -25.05 6.78 -9.17
C GLU A 132 -24.80 5.29 -8.98
N ILE A 133 -23.76 4.74 -9.65
CA ILE A 133 -23.34 3.35 -9.46
C ILE A 133 -22.95 3.12 -8.00
N VAL A 134 -22.04 3.94 -7.46
CA VAL A 134 -21.58 3.83 -6.06
C VAL A 134 -22.77 3.95 -5.09
N ARG A 135 -23.67 4.91 -5.32
CA ARG A 135 -24.88 5.11 -4.52
C ARG A 135 -25.80 3.89 -4.53
N ARG A 136 -26.01 3.26 -5.68
CA ARG A 136 -26.85 2.05 -5.78
C ARG A 136 -26.24 0.89 -5.00
N PHE A 137 -24.94 0.70 -5.10
CA PHE A 137 -24.25 -0.35 -4.36
C PHE A 137 -24.13 -0.06 -2.87
N SER A 138 -24.08 1.22 -2.45
CA SER A 138 -24.10 1.58 -1.02
C SER A 138 -25.47 1.40 -0.37
N LEU A 139 -26.55 1.59 -1.14
CA LEU A 139 -27.93 1.43 -0.67
C LEU A 139 -28.43 -0.03 -0.76
N ALA A 140 -27.72 -0.90 -1.48
CA ALA A 140 -28.08 -2.31 -1.69
C ALA A 140 -27.38 -3.27 -0.71
N GLN A 141 -26.67 -2.77 0.32
CA GLN A 141 -26.16 -3.61 1.40
C GLN A 141 -27.27 -3.85 2.45
N PRO A 142 -27.59 -5.11 2.82
CA PRO A 142 -28.46 -5.40 3.96
C PRO A 142 -27.79 -5.03 5.29
#